data_AF-A0A9E3X5B7-F1
#
_entry.id   AF-A0A9E3X5B7-F1
#
_cell.length_a   1.000
_cell.length_b   1.000
_cell.length_c   1.000
_cell.angle_alpha   90.00
_cell.angle_beta   90.00
_cell.angle_gamma   90.00
#
_symmetry.space_group_name_H-M   'P 1'
#
loop_
_entity.id
_entity.type
_entity.pdbx_description
1 polymer ?
#
loop_
_entity_poly.entity_id
_entity_poly.type
_entity_poly.pdbx_seq_one_letter_code
_entity_poly.pdbx_strand_id
1 'polypeptide(L)'
;MTDDLPLSLCTQAVQNVCKMDGWSLSEEAIGALATAVFMAMGTLSVLERTEPLEQVARQYYTAYCARCEAITARLSTTQQWKLTDQETAILAKRVLPYVLASSDRLTSDDAIGTVIVNYYVEGPMVQAMLTKDAVDHEELWTRWREYMLNVARSKGLIEDDAEELVQAVYFDARKGLTQYRYESTLSAYFFSIFTNRFRGWLRRMRKSPKEKPLDPPKRTDDRLELVDTAINFAEEMVDADYLAEIVNYVKQEIVQLTSTEDFEILYYSYVEQSYVDNANNVVKLTDAVLARMYGMTINGITAKRLRAERKIIKFMLERLGAATVEKLVGQPAADMLQLYYVEHRYKDPKNKRWQIWTNEAIAKRLAVTVQYVREERPVAVQVIGFAYARKLLQDESP
;
A
#
# COMPACT_ATOMS: atom_id res chain seq x y z
N MET A 1 2.00 26.78 36.73
CA MET A 1 2.34 25.41 37.18
C MET A 1 1.08 24.54 37.36
N THR A 2 0.02 24.72 36.57
CA THR A 2 -1.29 24.09 36.84
C THR A 2 -1.93 23.39 35.63
N ASP A 3 -1.27 23.33 34.48
CA ASP A 3 -1.90 22.80 33.26
C ASP A 3 -1.81 21.26 33.13
N ASP A 4 -0.91 20.59 33.85
CA ASP A 4 -0.70 19.13 33.76
C ASP A 4 -1.49 18.30 34.82
N LEU A 5 -2.03 18.95 35.85
CA LEU A 5 -2.75 18.27 36.93
C LEU A 5 -3.98 17.46 36.44
N PRO A 6 -4.78 17.96 35.47
CA PRO A 6 -5.99 17.25 35.04
C PRO A 6 -5.72 15.94 34.29
N LEU A 7 -4.69 15.90 33.44
CA LEU A 7 -4.40 14.71 32.61
C LEU A 7 -3.76 13.58 33.44
N SER A 8 -2.92 13.92 34.41
CA SER A 8 -2.33 12.94 35.33
C SER A 8 -3.39 12.24 36.19
N LEU A 9 -4.41 12.96 36.66
CA LEU A 9 -5.56 12.37 37.36
C LEU A 9 -6.38 11.45 36.46
N CYS A 10 -6.65 11.83 35.22
CA CYS A 10 -7.32 10.97 34.24
C CYS A 10 -6.51 9.69 33.96
N THR A 11 -5.19 9.82 33.85
CA THR A 11 -4.27 8.69 33.63
C THR A 11 -4.32 7.72 34.81
N GLN A 12 -4.26 8.21 36.05
CA GLN A 12 -4.36 7.38 37.25
C GLN A 12 -5.71 6.67 37.34
N ALA A 13 -6.81 7.37 37.03
CA ALA A 13 -8.15 6.78 37.03
C ALA A 13 -8.26 5.65 35.99
N VAL A 14 -7.77 5.86 34.76
CA VAL A 14 -7.72 4.81 33.73
C VAL A 14 -6.88 3.62 34.18
N GLN A 15 -5.72 3.85 34.78
CA GLN A 15 -4.88 2.77 35.32
C GLN A 15 -5.59 1.98 36.43
N ASN A 16 -6.31 2.65 37.32
CA ASN A 16 -7.09 2.00 38.38
C ASN A 16 -8.19 1.13 37.77
N VAL A 17 -8.94 1.64 36.78
CA VAL A 17 -9.96 0.87 36.06
C VAL A 17 -9.33 -0.34 35.37
N CYS A 18 -8.20 -0.17 34.69
CA CYS A 18 -7.51 -1.29 34.04
C CYS A 18 -7.14 -2.39 35.05
N LYS A 19 -6.65 -2.01 36.24
CA LYS A 19 -6.33 -2.97 37.31
C LYS A 19 -7.58 -3.64 37.89
N MET A 20 -8.66 -2.89 38.12
CA MET A 20 -9.90 -3.41 38.71
C MET A 20 -10.64 -4.34 37.76
N ASP A 21 -10.69 -4.01 36.48
CA ASP A 21 -11.48 -4.73 35.48
C ASP A 21 -10.64 -5.72 34.65
N GLY A 22 -9.34 -5.85 34.96
CA GLY A 22 -8.41 -6.75 34.30
C GLY A 22 -8.13 -6.39 32.84
N TRP A 23 -8.15 -5.10 32.49
CA TRP A 23 -7.82 -4.65 31.13
C TRP A 23 -6.31 -4.61 30.93
N SER A 24 -5.86 -5.22 29.84
CA SER A 24 -4.45 -5.19 29.41
C SER A 24 -4.27 -4.13 28.32
N LEU A 25 -4.18 -2.86 28.73
CA LEU A 25 -3.88 -1.74 27.83
C LEU A 25 -2.39 -1.40 27.85
N SER A 26 -1.83 -0.99 26.70
CA SER A 26 -0.49 -0.40 26.63
C SER A 26 -0.47 0.98 27.29
N GLU A 27 0.71 1.46 27.71
CA GLU A 27 0.84 2.82 28.27
C GLU A 27 0.33 3.91 27.32
N GLU A 28 0.56 3.74 26.01
CA GLU A 28 0.03 4.64 24.99
C GLU A 28 -1.49 4.62 24.93
N ALA A 29 -2.12 3.44 24.99
CA ALA A 29 -3.58 3.31 25.00
C ALA A 29 -4.19 3.89 26.28
N ILE A 30 -3.49 3.75 27.43
CA ILE A 30 -3.87 4.39 28.69
C ILE A 30 -3.82 5.92 28.54
N GLY A 31 -2.73 6.47 28.00
CA GLY A 31 -2.57 7.90 27.79
C GLY A 31 -3.61 8.48 26.82
N ALA A 32 -3.93 7.75 25.74
CA ALA A 32 -4.94 8.16 24.79
C ALA A 32 -6.36 8.10 25.38
N LEU A 33 -6.70 7.05 26.13
CA LEU A 33 -7.99 6.97 26.83
C LEU A 33 -8.11 8.06 27.90
N ALA A 34 -7.03 8.34 28.64
CA ALA A 34 -6.98 9.43 29.60
C ALA A 34 -7.20 10.80 28.92
N THR A 35 -6.62 11.00 27.73
CA THR A 35 -6.81 12.21 26.92
C THR A 35 -8.26 12.32 26.42
N ALA A 36 -8.86 11.21 25.96
CA ALA A 36 -10.26 11.18 25.54
C ALA A 36 -11.21 11.50 26.71
N VAL A 37 -10.97 10.91 27.89
CA VAL A 37 -11.71 11.21 29.13
C VAL A 37 -11.55 12.68 29.49
N PHE A 38 -10.33 13.22 29.45
CA PHE A 38 -10.07 14.63 29.71
C PHE A 38 -10.83 15.56 28.75
N MET A 39 -10.75 15.30 27.44
CA MET A 39 -11.46 16.09 26.41
C MET A 39 -12.97 16.01 26.56
N ALA A 40 -13.51 14.84 26.91
CA ALA A 40 -14.92 14.60 27.14
C ALA A 40 -15.50 15.35 28.35
N MET A 41 -14.67 15.55 29.38
CA MET A 41 -15.09 16.30 30.54
C MET A 41 -15.19 17.81 30.26
N GLY A 42 -14.50 18.29 29.22
CA GLY A 42 -14.41 19.71 28.86
C GLY A 42 -13.53 20.50 29.84
N THR A 43 -13.40 21.81 29.62
CA THR A 43 -12.71 22.73 30.55
C THR A 43 -13.48 23.00 31.85
N LEU A 44 -14.71 22.48 31.96
CA LEU A 44 -15.46 22.52 33.21
C LEU A 44 -14.73 21.64 34.22
N SER A 45 -14.27 22.30 35.28
CA SER A 45 -13.44 21.80 36.35
C SER A 45 -13.73 20.32 36.66
N VAL A 46 -12.73 19.47 36.46
CA VAL A 46 -12.73 18.07 36.92
C VAL A 46 -13.11 17.96 38.41
N LEU A 47 -12.94 19.05 39.18
CA LEU A 47 -13.30 19.14 40.60
C LEU A 47 -14.79 19.45 40.84
N GLU A 48 -15.55 19.87 39.83
CA GLU A 48 -16.98 20.23 39.95
C GLU A 48 -17.93 19.09 39.55
N ARG A 49 -17.43 18.03 38.90
CA ARG A 49 -18.25 16.87 38.55
C ARG A 49 -18.41 15.91 39.75
N THR A 50 -19.63 15.40 39.91
CA THR A 50 -19.99 14.42 40.93
C THR A 50 -19.69 12.98 40.53
N GLU A 51 -19.46 12.71 39.23
CA GLU A 51 -19.15 11.37 38.73
C GLU A 51 -17.66 11.04 38.92
N PRO A 52 -17.30 9.88 39.48
CA PRO A 52 -15.92 9.42 39.58
C PRO A 52 -15.27 9.29 38.19
N LEU A 53 -14.01 9.73 38.05
CA LEU A 53 -13.24 9.62 36.81
C LEU A 53 -13.18 8.18 36.28
N GLU A 54 -13.14 7.20 37.18
CA GLU A 54 -13.18 5.78 36.87
C GLU A 54 -14.48 5.38 36.15
N GLN A 55 -15.61 5.97 36.52
CA GLN A 55 -16.90 5.71 35.88
C GLN A 55 -16.92 6.27 34.46
N VAL A 56 -16.39 7.48 34.26
CA VAL A 56 -16.28 8.10 32.93
C VAL A 56 -15.35 7.27 32.03
N ALA A 57 -14.18 6.86 32.53
CA ALA A 57 -13.26 5.99 31.81
C ALA A 57 -13.91 4.66 31.40
N ARG A 58 -14.70 4.05 32.31
CA ARG A 58 -15.49 2.85 32.01
C ARG A 58 -16.51 3.06 30.91
N GLN A 59 -17.26 4.16 30.95
CA GLN A 59 -18.25 4.47 29.92
C GLN A 59 -17.58 4.64 28.54
N TYR A 60 -16.48 5.37 28.45
CA TYR A 60 -15.74 5.56 27.20
C TYR A 60 -15.18 4.25 26.65
N TYR A 61 -14.50 3.47 27.48
CA TYR A 61 -13.98 2.17 27.06
C TYR A 61 -15.08 1.24 26.57
N THR A 62 -16.20 1.17 27.30
CA THR A 62 -17.37 0.35 26.92
C THR A 62 -17.97 0.80 25.59
N ALA A 63 -18.09 2.12 25.38
CA ALA A 63 -18.58 2.67 24.12
C ALA A 63 -17.66 2.32 22.94
N TYR A 64 -16.34 2.43 23.10
CA TYR A 64 -15.38 2.04 22.06
C TYR A 64 -15.37 0.53 21.80
N CYS A 65 -15.51 -0.31 22.83
CA CYS A 65 -15.67 -1.76 22.66
C CYS A 65 -16.89 -2.08 21.79
N ALA A 66 -18.07 -1.58 22.18
CA ALA A 66 -19.32 -1.81 21.46
C ALA A 66 -19.24 -1.31 20.01
N ARG A 67 -18.56 -0.17 19.79
CA ARG A 67 -18.33 0.36 18.45
C ARG A 67 -17.40 -0.53 17.61
N CYS A 68 -16.29 -1.02 18.18
CA CYS A 68 -15.39 -1.94 17.49
C CYS A 68 -16.10 -3.26 17.17
N GLU A 69 -16.92 -3.80 18.07
CA GLU A 69 -17.72 -5.00 17.85
C GLU A 69 -18.71 -4.81 16.70
N ALA A 70 -19.46 -3.72 16.68
CA ALA A 70 -20.42 -3.41 15.61
C ALA A 70 -19.74 -3.29 14.23
N ILE A 71 -18.59 -2.61 14.16
CA ILE A 71 -17.82 -2.46 12.92
C ILE A 71 -17.23 -3.82 12.49
N THR A 72 -16.72 -4.62 13.43
CA THR A 72 -16.17 -5.96 13.14
C THR A 72 -17.26 -6.89 12.61
N ALA A 73 -18.45 -6.90 13.19
CA ALA A 73 -19.58 -7.70 12.72
C ALA A 73 -20.00 -7.32 11.29
N ARG A 74 -20.07 -6.01 11.02
CA ARG A 74 -20.34 -5.47 9.67
C ARG A 74 -19.27 -5.94 8.68
N LEU A 75 -17.99 -5.78 9.01
CA LEU A 75 -16.87 -6.20 8.16
C LEU A 75 -16.84 -7.71 7.93
N SER A 76 -17.06 -8.52 8.96
CA SER A 76 -17.13 -9.98 8.86
C SER A 76 -18.19 -10.42 7.85
N THR A 77 -19.35 -9.75 7.84
CA THR A 77 -20.43 -10.01 6.89
C THR A 77 -20.05 -9.56 5.48
N THR A 78 -19.56 -8.33 5.32
CA THR A 78 -19.25 -7.74 4.01
C THR A 78 -18.06 -8.42 3.33
N GLN A 79 -17.02 -8.77 4.08
CA GLN A 79 -15.78 -9.38 3.60
C GLN A 79 -15.78 -10.91 3.71
N GLN A 80 -16.89 -11.51 4.17
CA GLN A 80 -17.08 -12.95 4.30
C GLN A 80 -16.00 -13.65 5.14
N TRP A 81 -15.58 -13.03 6.26
CA TRP A 81 -14.57 -13.59 7.16
C TRP A 81 -15.06 -14.84 7.91
N LYS A 82 -16.39 -15.07 7.95
CA LYS A 82 -17.03 -16.20 8.62
C LYS A 82 -16.73 -16.28 10.13
N LEU A 83 -16.49 -15.13 10.77
CA LEU A 83 -16.31 -15.08 12.22
C LEU A 83 -17.63 -15.34 12.93
N THR A 84 -17.58 -16.15 13.98
CA THR A 84 -18.66 -16.28 14.96
C THR A 84 -18.81 -14.99 15.78
N ASP A 85 -19.93 -14.83 16.49
CA ASP A 85 -20.15 -13.68 17.39
C ASP A 85 -19.05 -13.61 18.48
N GLN A 86 -18.62 -14.77 18.99
CA GLN A 86 -17.55 -14.85 19.96
C GLN A 86 -16.19 -14.41 19.38
N GLU A 87 -15.84 -14.87 18.18
CA GLU A 87 -14.60 -14.45 17.50
C GLU A 87 -14.62 -12.97 17.13
N THR A 88 -15.79 -12.45 16.74
CA THR A 88 -16.01 -11.02 16.47
C THR A 88 -15.72 -10.18 17.72
N ALA A 89 -16.25 -10.58 18.88
CA ALA A 89 -15.97 -9.91 20.15
C ALA A 89 -14.50 -10.00 20.56
N ILE A 90 -13.86 -11.16 20.37
CA ILE A 90 -12.43 -11.35 20.64
C ILE A 90 -11.57 -10.44 19.75
N LEU A 91 -11.86 -10.38 18.44
CA LEU A 91 -11.15 -9.53 17.49
C LEU A 91 -11.31 -8.04 17.84
N ALA A 92 -12.55 -7.60 18.09
CA ALA A 92 -12.82 -6.21 18.49
C ALA A 92 -12.03 -5.81 19.74
N LYS A 93 -11.99 -6.69 20.76
CA LYS A 93 -11.21 -6.46 21.98
C LYS A 93 -9.70 -6.42 21.73
N ARG A 94 -9.18 -7.25 20.83
CA ARG A 94 -7.75 -7.26 20.46
C ARG A 94 -7.31 -6.03 19.68
N VAL A 95 -8.21 -5.49 18.85
CA VAL A 95 -7.93 -4.31 18.03
C VAL A 95 -8.02 -3.00 18.83
N LEU A 96 -8.81 -2.99 19.90
CA LEU A 96 -9.09 -1.81 20.70
C LEU A 96 -7.85 -1.01 21.16
N PRO A 97 -6.74 -1.62 21.66
CA PRO A 97 -5.57 -0.86 22.05
C PRO A 97 -4.96 -0.04 20.90
N TYR A 98 -4.99 -0.55 19.67
CA TYR A 98 -4.51 0.16 18.48
C TYR A 98 -5.46 1.29 18.07
N VAL A 99 -6.76 1.05 18.19
CA VAL A 99 -7.78 2.08 17.95
C VAL A 99 -7.65 3.23 18.94
N LEU A 100 -7.47 2.92 20.22
CA LEU A 100 -7.28 3.93 21.26
C LEU A 100 -5.96 4.68 21.08
N ALA A 101 -4.87 4.01 20.73
CA ALA A 101 -3.55 4.64 20.56
C ALA A 101 -3.43 5.52 19.31
N SER A 102 -4.28 5.34 18.30
CA SER A 102 -4.20 6.07 17.03
C SER A 102 -4.53 7.56 17.20
N SER A 103 -3.69 8.43 16.65
CA SER A 103 -3.78 9.89 16.88
C SER A 103 -5.00 10.53 16.18
N ASP A 104 -5.78 11.35 16.91
CA ASP A 104 -6.77 12.37 16.50
C ASP A 104 -7.80 12.08 15.39
N ARG A 105 -7.75 10.91 14.73
CA ARG A 105 -8.46 10.64 13.46
C ARG A 105 -9.34 9.40 13.49
N LEU A 106 -9.32 8.60 14.56
CA LEU A 106 -10.21 7.43 14.69
C LEU A 106 -11.55 7.75 15.35
N THR A 107 -12.05 8.97 15.17
CA THR A 107 -13.46 9.28 15.47
C THR A 107 -14.40 8.72 14.42
N SER A 108 -13.94 8.35 13.22
CA SER A 108 -14.77 7.79 12.16
C SER A 108 -14.81 6.26 12.16
N ASP A 109 -15.95 5.69 11.78
CA ASP A 109 -16.11 4.24 11.65
C ASP A 109 -15.20 3.66 10.56
N ASP A 110 -14.90 4.43 9.51
CA ASP A 110 -14.07 3.99 8.39
C ASP A 110 -12.62 3.79 8.81
N ALA A 111 -12.11 4.69 9.65
CA ALA A 111 -10.73 4.61 10.09
C ALA A 111 -10.56 3.49 11.13
N ILE A 112 -11.53 3.29 12.04
CA ILE A 112 -11.59 2.10 12.91
C ILE A 112 -11.67 0.83 12.06
N GLY A 113 -12.51 0.83 11.02
CA GLY A 113 -12.65 -0.28 10.09
C GLY A 113 -11.34 -0.62 9.39
N THR A 114 -10.56 0.38 8.99
CA THR A 114 -9.23 0.21 8.37
C THR A 114 -8.28 -0.52 9.32
N VAL A 115 -8.20 -0.09 10.59
CA VAL A 115 -7.38 -0.75 11.62
C VAL A 115 -7.82 -2.20 11.84
N ILE A 116 -9.14 -2.46 11.93
CA ILE A 116 -9.67 -3.82 12.09
C ILE A 116 -9.29 -4.71 10.91
N VAL A 117 -9.45 -4.23 9.66
CA VAL A 117 -9.10 -4.98 8.45
C VAL A 117 -7.61 -5.31 8.43
N ASN A 118 -6.75 -4.30 8.62
CA ASN A 118 -5.31 -4.49 8.59
C ASN A 118 -4.85 -5.42 9.72
N TYR A 119 -5.39 -5.28 10.94
CA TYR A 119 -5.08 -6.20 12.03
C TYR A 119 -5.54 -7.63 11.73
N TYR A 120 -6.73 -7.80 11.16
CA TYR A 120 -7.24 -9.14 10.82
C TYR A 120 -6.38 -9.84 9.77
N VAL A 121 -5.98 -9.10 8.71
CA VAL A 121 -5.21 -9.65 7.59
C VAL A 121 -3.73 -9.83 7.96
N GLU A 122 -3.12 -8.86 8.62
CA GLU A 122 -1.67 -8.78 8.81
C GLU A 122 -1.22 -9.12 10.24
N GLY A 123 -2.14 -9.12 11.22
CA GLY A 123 -1.83 -9.33 12.62
C GLY A 123 -1.03 -10.61 12.92
N PRO A 124 -1.41 -11.78 12.38
CA PRO A 124 -0.61 -13.00 12.54
C PRO A 124 0.82 -12.88 12.02
N MET A 125 0.99 -12.24 10.85
CA MET A 125 2.30 -12.00 10.24
C MET A 125 3.13 -11.04 11.09
N VAL A 126 2.55 -9.93 11.54
CA VAL A 126 3.21 -8.97 12.44
C VAL A 126 3.64 -9.64 13.74
N GLN A 127 2.77 -10.48 14.33
CA GLN A 127 3.11 -11.22 15.55
C GLN A 127 4.27 -12.19 15.35
N ALA A 128 4.31 -12.90 14.22
CA ALA A 128 5.45 -13.77 13.87
C ALA A 128 6.74 -12.95 13.67
N MET A 129 6.67 -11.80 13.00
CA MET A 129 7.81 -10.90 12.81
C MET A 129 8.32 -10.27 14.13
N LEU A 130 7.47 -10.13 15.15
CA LEU A 130 7.84 -9.64 16.48
C LEU A 130 8.38 -10.75 17.40
N THR A 131 7.97 -12.00 17.17
CA THR A 131 8.32 -13.14 18.03
C THR A 131 9.53 -13.87 17.47
N LYS A 132 10.71 -13.69 18.08
CA LYS A 132 11.97 -14.26 17.58
C LYS A 132 11.93 -15.79 17.40
N ASP A 133 11.19 -16.48 18.26
CA ASP A 133 11.09 -17.95 18.24
C ASP A 133 9.93 -18.46 17.36
N ALA A 134 9.22 -17.57 16.64
CA ALA A 134 8.21 -18.00 15.68
C ALA A 134 8.88 -18.71 14.48
N VAL A 135 8.25 -19.79 14.01
CA VAL A 135 8.76 -20.62 12.90
C VAL A 135 9.07 -19.78 11.66
N ASP A 136 8.18 -18.83 11.33
CA ASP A 136 8.26 -18.03 10.11
C ASP A 136 9.00 -16.69 10.33
N HIS A 137 9.62 -16.46 11.50
CA HIS A 137 10.20 -15.16 11.86
C HIS A 137 11.24 -14.67 10.84
N GLU A 138 12.29 -15.46 10.62
CA GLU A 138 13.40 -15.10 9.72
C GLU A 138 12.97 -15.14 8.25
N GLU A 139 12.04 -16.04 7.88
CA GLU A 139 11.53 -16.13 6.50
C GLU A 139 10.76 -14.85 6.12
N LEU A 140 9.85 -14.38 6.98
CA LEU A 140 9.07 -13.16 6.72
C LEU A 140 9.97 -11.92 6.58
N TRP A 141 10.98 -11.81 7.44
CA TRP A 141 11.96 -10.73 7.37
C TRP A 141 12.84 -10.80 6.12
N THR A 142 13.22 -12.01 5.70
CA THR A 142 14.00 -12.23 4.47
C THR A 142 13.20 -11.85 3.23
N ARG A 143 11.96 -12.33 3.12
CA ARG A 143 11.06 -11.99 2.00
C ARG A 143 10.84 -10.49 1.88
N TRP A 144 10.66 -9.81 3.01
CA TRP A 144 10.52 -8.36 3.02
C TRP A 144 11.82 -7.63 2.62
N ARG A 145 12.98 -8.10 3.09
CA ARG A 145 14.30 -7.57 2.70
C ARG A 145 14.51 -7.68 1.18
N GLU A 146 14.24 -8.83 0.60
CA GLU A 146 14.34 -9.08 -0.85
C GLU A 146 13.44 -8.13 -1.65
N TYR A 147 12.19 -7.95 -1.20
CA TYR A 147 11.28 -6.98 -1.80
C TYR A 147 11.87 -5.56 -1.79
N MET A 148 12.43 -5.12 -0.64
CA MET A 148 13.02 -3.79 -0.53
C MET A 148 14.32 -3.63 -1.33
N LEU A 149 15.13 -4.68 -1.48
CA LEU A 149 16.28 -4.69 -2.38
C LEU A 149 15.85 -4.46 -3.83
N ASN A 150 14.80 -5.15 -4.27
CA ASN A 150 14.24 -4.95 -5.60
C ASN A 150 13.71 -3.52 -5.79
N VAL A 151 13.07 -2.95 -4.76
CA VAL A 151 12.66 -1.54 -4.78
C VAL A 151 13.87 -0.60 -4.87
N ALA A 152 14.93 -0.82 -4.08
CA ALA A 152 16.15 -0.01 -4.13
C ALA A 152 16.84 -0.09 -5.50
N ARG A 153 17.04 -1.29 -6.05
CA ARG A 153 17.60 -1.50 -7.39
C ARG A 153 16.76 -0.83 -8.47
N SER A 154 15.43 -0.87 -8.36
CA SER A 154 14.54 -0.16 -9.29
C SER A 154 14.69 1.37 -9.27
N LYS A 155 15.30 1.93 -8.21
CA LYS A 155 15.66 3.35 -8.08
C LYS A 155 17.08 3.66 -8.56
N GLY A 156 17.78 2.68 -9.14
CA GLY A 156 19.11 2.85 -9.74
C GLY A 156 20.27 2.80 -8.76
N LEU A 157 20.07 2.23 -7.56
CA LEU A 157 21.18 1.99 -6.63
C LEU A 157 21.99 0.78 -7.12
N ILE A 158 23.32 0.89 -7.02
CA ILE A 158 24.22 -0.26 -7.15
C ILE A 158 24.02 -1.23 -5.99
N GLU A 159 24.49 -2.46 -6.13
CA GLU A 159 24.21 -3.54 -5.18
C GLU A 159 24.63 -3.17 -3.74
N ASP A 160 25.86 -2.72 -3.54
CA ASP A 160 26.36 -2.36 -2.21
C ASP A 160 25.55 -1.24 -1.55
N ASP A 161 25.21 -0.18 -2.31
CA ASP A 161 24.38 0.93 -1.83
C ASP A 161 22.95 0.49 -1.51
N ALA A 162 22.40 -0.44 -2.31
CA ALA A 162 21.08 -1.01 -2.09
C ALA A 162 21.06 -1.86 -0.83
N GLU A 163 22.06 -2.71 -0.63
CA GLU A 163 22.20 -3.52 0.58
C GLU A 163 22.37 -2.66 1.83
N GLU A 164 23.25 -1.65 1.81
CA GLU A 164 23.45 -0.74 2.93
C GLU A 164 22.15 0.00 3.28
N LEU A 165 21.46 0.55 2.28
CA LEU A 165 20.20 1.24 2.48
C LEU A 165 19.14 0.30 3.07
N VAL A 166 18.94 -0.88 2.49
CA VAL A 166 17.91 -1.82 2.92
C VAL A 166 18.21 -2.37 4.31
N GLN A 167 19.49 -2.61 4.64
CA GLN A 167 19.88 -3.00 5.99
C GLN A 167 19.53 -1.91 7.02
N ALA A 168 19.75 -0.64 6.69
CA ALA A 168 19.34 0.47 7.57
C ALA A 168 17.80 0.55 7.71
N VAL A 169 17.05 0.35 6.63
CA VAL A 169 15.58 0.30 6.66
C VAL A 169 15.09 -0.88 7.49
N TYR A 170 15.75 -2.05 7.38
CA TYR A 170 15.45 -3.25 8.14
C TYR A 170 15.55 -3.03 9.65
N PHE A 171 16.64 -2.40 10.11
CA PHE A 171 16.80 -2.10 11.54
C PHE A 171 15.73 -1.13 12.07
N ASP A 172 15.42 -0.09 11.29
CA ASP A 172 14.34 0.84 11.63
C ASP A 172 12.97 0.14 11.65
N ALA A 173 12.71 -0.71 10.67
CA ALA A 173 11.48 -1.47 10.56
C ALA A 173 11.32 -2.41 11.76
N ARG A 174 12.34 -3.18 12.15
CA ARG A 174 12.30 -4.04 13.35
C ARG A 174 12.01 -3.25 14.62
N LYS A 175 12.66 -2.11 14.80
CA LYS A 175 12.45 -1.25 15.96
C LYS A 175 11.04 -0.66 15.97
N GLY A 176 10.60 -0.14 14.83
CA GLY A 176 9.32 0.53 14.67
C GLY A 176 8.11 -0.41 14.66
N LEU A 177 8.29 -1.69 14.31
CA LEU A 177 7.18 -2.65 14.22
C LEU A 177 6.46 -2.85 15.56
N THR A 178 7.17 -2.67 16.69
CA THR A 178 6.56 -2.72 18.04
C THR A 178 5.54 -1.59 18.27
N GLN A 179 5.65 -0.50 17.51
CA GLN A 179 4.79 0.68 17.55
C GLN A 179 3.82 0.72 16.36
N TYR A 180 3.74 -0.35 15.56
CA TYR A 180 2.85 -0.40 14.41
C TYR A 180 1.38 -0.50 14.86
N ARG A 181 0.55 0.42 14.36
CA ARG A 181 -0.85 0.61 14.79
C ARG A 181 -1.91 0.18 13.78
N TYR A 182 -1.50 -0.44 12.67
CA TYR A 182 -2.41 -0.89 11.61
C TYR A 182 -3.25 0.23 10.94
N GLU A 183 -2.85 1.51 11.08
CA GLU A 183 -3.49 2.67 10.43
C GLU A 183 -3.31 2.67 8.89
N SER A 184 -2.36 1.87 8.39
CA SER A 184 -2.10 1.58 6.98
C SER A 184 -1.75 0.10 6.85
N THR A 185 -1.56 -0.42 5.64
CA THR A 185 -1.02 -1.77 5.44
C THR A 185 0.44 -1.85 5.87
N LEU A 186 0.92 -3.05 6.21
CA LEU A 186 2.28 -3.27 6.67
C LEU A 186 3.29 -2.92 5.56
N SER A 187 2.93 -3.23 4.32
CA SER A 187 3.71 -2.85 3.13
C SER A 187 3.84 -1.33 3.00
N ALA A 188 2.75 -0.58 3.17
CA ALA A 188 2.77 0.89 3.12
C ALA A 188 3.58 1.48 4.27
N TYR A 189 3.44 0.93 5.48
CA TYR A 189 4.22 1.31 6.65
C TYR A 189 5.73 1.16 6.39
N PHE A 190 6.16 -0.02 5.95
CA PHE A 190 7.55 -0.28 5.63
C PHE A 190 8.08 0.55 4.46
N PHE A 191 7.26 0.76 3.43
CA PHE A 191 7.62 1.63 2.31
C PHE A 191 7.82 3.09 2.74
N SER A 192 7.08 3.56 3.75
CA SER A 192 7.27 4.89 4.33
C SER A 192 8.64 5.03 5.00
N ILE A 193 9.09 4.01 5.74
CA ILE A 193 10.42 3.94 6.36
C ILE A 193 11.49 3.95 5.28
N PHE A 194 11.32 3.10 4.25
CA PHE A 194 12.22 3.03 3.10
C PHE A 194 12.37 4.41 2.44
N THR A 195 11.26 5.05 2.11
CA THR A 195 11.25 6.35 1.43
C THR A 195 11.95 7.43 2.27
N ASN A 196 11.74 7.43 3.58
CA ASN A 196 12.40 8.38 4.49
C ASN A 196 13.91 8.16 4.52
N ARG A 197 14.36 6.90 4.60
CA ARG A 197 15.80 6.55 4.56
C ARG A 197 16.43 6.86 3.21
N PHE A 198 15.75 6.54 2.12
CA PHE A 198 16.22 6.80 0.76
C PHE A 198 16.40 8.30 0.50
N ARG A 199 15.45 9.15 0.92
CA ARG A 199 15.61 10.61 0.87
C ARG A 199 16.80 11.09 1.67
N GLY A 200 17.04 10.50 2.84
CA GLY A 200 18.21 10.78 3.67
C GLY A 200 19.52 10.41 2.96
N TRP A 201 19.57 9.23 2.34
CA TRP A 201 20.69 8.76 1.54
C TRP A 201 20.98 9.70 0.35
N LEU A 202 19.96 10.07 -0.44
CA LEU A 202 20.10 11.03 -1.54
C LEU A 202 20.68 12.38 -1.09
N ARG A 203 20.27 12.86 0.10
CA ARG A 203 20.82 14.10 0.67
C ARG A 203 22.28 13.95 1.08
N ARG A 204 22.71 12.78 1.57
CA ARG A 204 24.12 12.51 1.89
C ARG A 204 24.96 12.46 0.63
N MET A 205 24.52 11.73 -0.40
CA MET A 205 25.24 11.65 -1.68
C MET A 205 25.42 13.00 -2.37
N ARG A 206 24.44 13.91 -2.23
CA ARG A 206 24.58 15.29 -2.73
C ARG A 206 25.57 16.15 -1.95
N LYS A 207 25.82 15.82 -0.67
CA LYS A 207 26.71 16.57 0.24
C LYS A 207 28.11 15.99 0.32
N SER A 208 28.27 14.70 0.02
CA SER A 208 29.58 14.07 -0.08
C SER A 208 30.41 14.87 -1.08
N PRO A 209 31.60 15.36 -0.68
CA PRO A 209 32.53 15.97 -1.62
C PRO A 209 32.67 14.98 -2.77
N LYS A 210 32.38 15.39 -4.00
CA LYS A 210 32.76 14.59 -5.16
C LYS A 210 34.26 14.41 -5.01
N GLU A 211 34.70 13.21 -4.64
CA GLU A 211 36.11 12.89 -4.65
C GLU A 211 36.58 13.25 -6.05
N LYS A 212 37.35 14.34 -6.15
CA LYS A 212 37.98 14.69 -7.42
C LYS A 212 38.81 13.46 -7.75
N PRO A 213 38.61 12.80 -8.90
CA PRO A 213 39.44 11.69 -9.30
C PRO A 213 40.89 12.14 -9.14
N LEU A 214 41.63 11.53 -8.23
CA LEU A 214 43.02 11.92 -7.94
C LEU A 214 43.93 11.61 -9.14
N ASP A 215 43.43 10.81 -10.10
CA ASP A 215 44.06 10.56 -11.38
C ASP A 215 43.11 10.90 -12.55
N PRO A 216 43.62 11.49 -13.65
CA PRO A 216 42.87 11.60 -14.90
C PRO A 216 42.46 10.18 -15.34
N PRO A 217 41.20 9.97 -15.78
CA PRO A 217 40.68 8.64 -16.03
C PRO A 217 41.52 7.96 -17.12
N LYS A 218 42.34 6.97 -16.74
CA LYS A 218 42.73 5.94 -17.67
C LYS A 218 41.43 5.23 -18.04
N ARG A 219 41.11 5.21 -19.33
CA ARG A 219 40.08 4.34 -19.91
C ARG A 219 40.51 2.90 -19.64
N THR A 220 40.18 2.36 -18.49
CA THR A 220 40.17 0.93 -18.22
C THR A 220 38.72 0.51 -18.05
N ASP A 221 38.42 -0.63 -18.66
CA ASP A 221 37.11 -1.22 -18.92
C ASP A 221 36.37 -1.69 -17.63
N ASP A 222 36.18 -0.81 -16.64
CA ASP A 222 35.38 -1.11 -15.44
C ASP A 222 33.88 -1.32 -15.78
N ARG A 223 33.50 -1.08 -17.04
CA ARG A 223 32.19 -1.41 -17.61
C ARG A 223 31.98 -2.90 -17.86
N LEU A 224 33.04 -3.71 -17.97
CA LEU A 224 32.93 -5.14 -18.24
C LEU A 224 32.71 -5.96 -16.96
N GLU A 225 33.33 -5.63 -15.83
CA GLU A 225 33.11 -6.34 -14.55
C GLU A 225 31.70 -6.12 -13.97
N LEU A 226 31.10 -4.93 -14.15
CA LEU A 226 29.70 -4.65 -13.79
C LEU A 226 28.69 -5.40 -14.68
N VAL A 227 29.09 -5.73 -15.91
CA VAL A 227 28.27 -6.48 -16.86
C VAL A 227 28.35 -7.97 -16.55
N ASP A 228 29.53 -8.52 -16.27
CA ASP A 228 29.71 -9.93 -15.92
C ASP A 228 29.04 -10.31 -14.59
N THR A 229 29.01 -9.40 -13.61
CA THR A 229 28.31 -9.60 -12.34
C THR A 229 26.78 -9.55 -12.50
N ALA A 230 26.27 -8.70 -13.40
CA ALA A 230 24.85 -8.64 -13.74
C ALA A 230 24.38 -9.84 -14.59
N ILE A 231 25.27 -10.42 -15.39
CA ILE A 231 25.03 -11.63 -16.20
C ILE A 231 24.98 -12.87 -15.29
N ASN A 232 25.93 -13.04 -14.36
CA ASN A 232 25.92 -14.17 -13.42
C ASN A 232 24.71 -14.15 -12.46
N PHE A 233 24.18 -12.97 -12.11
CA PHE A 233 22.95 -12.83 -11.30
C PHE A 233 21.66 -13.17 -12.08
N ALA A 234 21.71 -13.10 -13.42
CA ALA A 234 20.58 -13.40 -14.30
C ALA A 234 20.42 -14.90 -14.58
N GLU A 235 21.47 -15.71 -14.39
CA GLU A 235 21.45 -17.15 -14.69
C GLU A 235 20.76 -18.00 -13.61
N GLU A 236 20.58 -17.50 -12.38
CA GLU A 236 20.01 -18.26 -11.25
C GLU A 236 18.48 -18.07 -11.07
N MET A 237 17.89 -17.07 -11.74
CA MET A 237 16.43 -16.92 -11.83
C MET A 237 15.96 -17.47 -13.18
N VAL A 238 15.05 -18.45 -13.15
CA VAL A 238 14.39 -19.05 -14.32
C VAL A 238 14.22 -18.04 -15.46
N ASP A 239 15.10 -18.20 -16.44
CA ASP A 239 15.13 -17.58 -17.76
C ASP A 239 15.00 -16.03 -17.73
N ALA A 240 15.94 -15.37 -17.06
CA ALA A 240 16.05 -13.91 -17.06
C ALA A 240 16.17 -13.32 -18.47
N ASP A 241 16.74 -14.06 -19.43
CA ASP A 241 16.73 -13.69 -20.85
C ASP A 241 15.32 -13.74 -21.44
N TYR A 242 14.52 -14.76 -21.11
CA TYR A 242 13.11 -14.84 -21.51
C TYR A 242 12.25 -13.75 -20.84
N LEU A 243 12.48 -13.44 -19.56
CA LEU A 243 11.80 -12.33 -18.88
C LEU A 243 12.28 -10.96 -19.36
N ALA A 244 13.56 -10.79 -19.66
CA ALA A 244 14.10 -9.56 -20.24
C ALA A 244 13.64 -9.38 -21.69
N GLU A 245 13.50 -10.46 -22.46
CA GLU A 245 12.92 -10.47 -23.80
C GLU A 245 11.43 -10.14 -23.72
N ILE A 246 10.66 -10.77 -22.82
CA ILE A 246 9.26 -10.42 -22.58
C ILE A 246 9.13 -8.97 -22.14
N VAL A 247 9.96 -8.49 -21.22
CA VAL A 247 9.92 -7.11 -20.73
C VAL A 247 10.33 -6.14 -21.83
N ASN A 248 11.37 -6.42 -22.63
CA ASN A 248 11.78 -5.60 -23.77
C ASN A 248 10.77 -5.61 -24.91
N TYR A 249 10.09 -6.73 -25.11
CA TYR A 249 9.02 -6.88 -26.08
C TYR A 249 7.75 -6.13 -25.64
N VAL A 250 7.34 -6.32 -24.38
CA VAL A 250 6.27 -5.55 -23.74
C VAL A 250 6.62 -4.07 -23.75
N LYS A 251 7.88 -3.69 -23.54
CA LYS A 251 8.35 -2.30 -23.69
C LYS A 251 8.24 -1.79 -25.12
N GLN A 252 8.65 -2.54 -26.15
CA GLN A 252 8.56 -2.11 -27.55
C GLN A 252 7.10 -1.92 -27.97
N GLU A 253 6.22 -2.83 -27.55
CA GLU A 253 4.78 -2.78 -27.85
C GLU A 253 4.08 -1.70 -27.02
N ILE A 254 4.43 -1.55 -25.75
CA ILE A 254 4.04 -0.37 -24.96
C ILE A 254 4.54 0.88 -25.67
N VAL A 255 5.77 0.95 -26.19
CA VAL A 255 6.30 2.12 -26.91
C VAL A 255 5.47 2.43 -28.16
N GLN A 256 5.09 1.42 -28.94
CA GLN A 256 4.17 1.58 -30.06
C GLN A 256 2.79 2.09 -29.60
N LEU A 257 2.27 1.59 -28.46
CA LEU A 257 1.05 2.08 -27.83
C LEU A 257 1.21 3.49 -27.21
N THR A 258 2.41 3.86 -26.73
CA THR A 258 2.75 5.11 -26.01
C THR A 258 2.85 6.32 -26.92
N SER A 259 3.06 6.09 -28.22
CA SER A 259 3.02 7.16 -29.22
C SER A 259 1.61 7.72 -29.46
N THR A 260 0.62 7.22 -28.71
CA THR A 260 -0.77 7.65 -28.80
C THR A 260 -1.18 8.41 -27.54
N GLU A 261 -1.92 9.50 -27.75
CA GLU A 261 -2.56 10.31 -26.70
C GLU A 261 -3.39 9.46 -25.70
N ASP A 262 -3.89 8.28 -26.12
CA ASP A 262 -4.61 7.35 -25.26
C ASP A 262 -3.72 6.81 -24.11
N PHE A 263 -2.42 6.62 -24.35
CA PHE A 263 -1.49 6.08 -23.35
C PHE A 263 -1.00 7.14 -22.37
N GLU A 264 -0.72 8.37 -22.81
CA GLU A 264 -0.35 9.44 -21.89
C GLU A 264 -1.47 9.71 -20.87
N ILE A 265 -2.72 9.67 -21.32
CA ILE A 265 -3.89 9.74 -20.44
C ILE A 265 -3.84 8.60 -19.41
N LEU A 266 -3.55 7.36 -19.82
CA LEU A 266 -3.42 6.23 -18.91
C LEU A 266 -2.30 6.46 -17.89
N TYR A 267 -1.12 6.88 -18.35
CA TYR A 267 0.05 7.12 -17.52
C TYR A 267 -0.23 8.18 -16.44
N TYR A 268 -0.78 9.33 -16.82
CA TYR A 268 -1.14 10.38 -15.85
C TYR A 268 -2.33 10.02 -14.95
N SER A 269 -3.15 9.05 -15.33
CA SER A 269 -4.28 8.61 -14.50
C SER A 269 -3.84 7.72 -13.33
N TYR A 270 -2.72 7.01 -13.48
CA TYR A 270 -2.37 5.92 -12.58
C TYR A 270 -0.96 5.98 -12.01
N VAL A 271 -0.01 6.56 -12.76
CA VAL A 271 1.42 6.57 -12.41
C VAL A 271 1.80 7.93 -11.85
N GLU A 272 1.66 8.96 -12.66
CA GLU A 272 1.98 10.33 -12.28
C GLU A 272 0.69 11.07 -11.96
N GLN A 273 0.31 11.07 -10.67
CA GLN A 273 -0.96 11.65 -10.22
C GLN A 273 -0.86 13.14 -9.89
N SER A 274 0.30 13.76 -10.10
CA SER A 274 0.52 15.19 -9.89
C SER A 274 1.67 15.71 -10.74
N TYR A 275 1.58 16.98 -11.17
CA TYR A 275 2.66 17.70 -11.85
C TYR A 275 2.87 19.08 -11.21
N VAL A 276 4.01 19.71 -11.48
CA VAL A 276 4.28 21.09 -11.08
C VAL A 276 3.91 22.03 -12.23
N ASP A 277 3.00 22.96 -12.00
CA ASP A 277 2.60 23.92 -13.02
C ASP A 277 3.63 25.06 -13.21
N ASN A 278 3.39 25.94 -14.19
CA ASN A 278 4.28 27.07 -14.48
C ASN A 278 4.38 28.09 -13.32
N ALA A 279 3.46 28.04 -12.37
CA ALA A 279 3.47 28.85 -11.16
C ALA A 279 4.10 28.12 -9.96
N ASN A 280 4.77 26.98 -10.22
CA ASN A 280 5.44 26.14 -9.25
C ASN A 280 4.49 25.51 -8.21
N ASN A 281 3.20 25.37 -8.53
CA ASN A 281 2.22 24.69 -7.69
C ASN A 281 2.14 23.20 -8.04
N VAL A 282 2.02 22.35 -7.02
CA VAL A 282 1.74 20.92 -7.22
C VAL A 282 0.26 20.74 -7.51
N VAL A 283 -0.09 20.34 -8.73
CA VAL A 283 -1.46 20.13 -9.19
C VAL A 283 -1.74 18.64 -9.28
N LYS A 284 -2.83 18.18 -8.64
CA LYS A 284 -3.30 16.79 -8.76
C LYS A 284 -3.96 16.55 -10.11
N LEU A 285 -3.52 15.53 -10.83
CA LEU A 285 -4.01 15.12 -12.15
C LEU A 285 -5.33 14.35 -12.03
N THR A 286 -6.41 15.11 -11.85
CA THR A 286 -7.78 14.56 -11.90
C THR A 286 -8.28 14.43 -13.34
N ASP A 287 -9.34 13.65 -13.57
CA ASP A 287 -9.96 13.53 -14.91
C ASP A 287 -10.40 14.87 -15.49
N ALA A 288 -10.80 15.83 -14.63
CA ALA A 288 -11.13 17.19 -15.04
C ALA A 288 -9.90 17.99 -15.49
N VAL A 289 -8.76 17.79 -14.83
CA VAL A 289 -7.48 18.42 -15.21
C VAL A 289 -6.97 17.81 -16.51
N LEU A 290 -6.98 16.49 -16.63
CA LEU A 290 -6.62 15.78 -17.88
C LEU A 290 -7.52 16.20 -19.04
N ALA A 291 -8.85 16.29 -18.81
CA ALA A 291 -9.79 16.75 -19.81
C ALA A 291 -9.42 18.15 -20.34
N ARG A 292 -9.03 19.06 -19.44
CA ARG A 292 -8.56 20.39 -19.83
C ARG A 292 -7.24 20.35 -20.58
N MET A 293 -6.27 19.57 -20.11
CA MET A 293 -4.93 19.45 -20.73
C MET A 293 -5.01 18.95 -22.17
N TYR A 294 -5.88 17.97 -22.44
CA TYR A 294 -6.03 17.35 -23.75
C TYR A 294 -7.15 17.97 -24.61
N GLY A 295 -7.84 19.00 -24.13
CA GLY A 295 -8.95 19.62 -24.87
C GLY A 295 -10.15 18.68 -25.08
N MET A 296 -10.41 17.79 -24.12
CA MET A 296 -11.44 16.75 -24.17
C MET A 296 -12.52 16.95 -23.09
N THR A 297 -13.61 16.18 -23.18
CA THR A 297 -14.55 16.03 -22.07
C THR A 297 -14.03 14.99 -21.07
N ILE A 298 -14.50 15.04 -19.82
CA ILE A 298 -14.19 14.02 -18.79
C ILE A 298 -14.56 12.60 -19.28
N ASN A 299 -15.70 12.48 -19.97
CA ASN A 299 -16.12 11.22 -20.58
C ASN A 299 -15.15 10.77 -21.70
N GLY A 300 -14.57 11.73 -22.43
CA GLY A 300 -13.53 11.46 -23.43
C GLY A 300 -12.26 10.89 -22.81
N ILE A 301 -11.79 11.47 -21.69
CA ILE A 301 -10.65 10.95 -20.92
C ILE A 301 -10.92 9.53 -20.44
N THR A 302 -12.10 9.31 -19.84
CA THR A 302 -12.51 7.98 -19.36
C THR A 302 -12.55 6.96 -20.50
N ALA A 303 -13.13 7.33 -21.65
CA ALA A 303 -13.22 6.45 -22.81
C ALA A 303 -11.84 6.12 -23.41
N LYS A 304 -10.91 7.10 -23.47
CA LYS A 304 -9.54 6.88 -23.93
C LYS A 304 -8.75 5.99 -22.97
N ARG A 305 -8.86 6.23 -21.66
CA ARG A 305 -8.28 5.38 -20.61
C ARG A 305 -8.72 3.92 -20.76
N LEU A 306 -10.03 3.67 -20.83
CA LEU A 306 -10.59 2.33 -21.03
C LEU A 306 -10.14 1.69 -22.35
N ARG A 307 -9.98 2.48 -23.42
CA ARG A 307 -9.49 1.98 -24.71
C ARG A 307 -8.02 1.57 -24.64
N ALA A 308 -7.17 2.36 -23.97
CA ALA A 308 -5.77 2.04 -23.74
C ALA A 308 -5.64 0.78 -22.88
N GLU A 309 -6.39 0.68 -21.78
CA GLU A 309 -6.47 -0.52 -20.93
C GLU A 309 -6.84 -1.74 -21.77
N ARG A 310 -7.89 -1.67 -22.59
CA ARG A 310 -8.29 -2.77 -23.48
C ARG A 310 -7.18 -3.22 -24.42
N LYS A 311 -6.46 -2.29 -25.04
CA LYS A 311 -5.35 -2.62 -25.95
C LYS A 311 -4.24 -3.37 -25.22
N ILE A 312 -3.88 -2.88 -24.04
CA ILE A 312 -2.85 -3.48 -23.18
C ILE A 312 -3.28 -4.87 -22.70
N ILE A 313 -4.51 -5.02 -22.20
CA ILE A 313 -5.06 -6.30 -21.73
C ILE A 313 -5.11 -7.32 -22.87
N LYS A 314 -5.64 -6.91 -24.03
CA LYS A 314 -5.67 -7.73 -25.23
C LYS A 314 -4.26 -8.18 -25.63
N PHE A 315 -3.30 -7.25 -25.62
CA PHE A 315 -1.91 -7.56 -25.93
C PHE A 315 -1.32 -8.58 -24.96
N MET A 316 -1.46 -8.35 -23.64
CA MET A 316 -0.96 -9.27 -22.61
C MET A 316 -1.51 -10.69 -22.82
N LEU A 317 -2.82 -10.82 -23.04
CA LEU A 317 -3.46 -12.13 -23.17
C LEU A 317 -3.17 -12.83 -24.51
N GLU A 318 -3.20 -12.11 -25.63
CA GLU A 318 -3.00 -12.70 -26.96
C GLU A 318 -1.54 -13.06 -27.24
N ARG A 319 -0.58 -12.38 -26.59
CA ARG A 319 0.85 -12.55 -26.86
C ARG A 319 1.62 -13.26 -25.77
N LEU A 320 1.37 -12.97 -24.49
CA LEU A 320 2.07 -13.63 -23.38
C LEU A 320 1.41 -14.97 -23.02
N GLY A 321 0.13 -15.13 -23.35
CA GLY A 321 -0.68 -16.28 -22.96
C GLY A 321 -1.14 -16.19 -21.50
N ALA A 322 -2.28 -16.82 -21.19
CA ALA A 322 -2.93 -16.69 -19.88
C ALA A 322 -2.02 -17.11 -18.71
N ALA A 323 -1.24 -18.18 -18.87
CA ALA A 323 -0.33 -18.67 -17.83
C ALA A 323 0.82 -17.70 -17.50
N THR A 324 1.32 -16.95 -18.49
CA THR A 324 2.37 -15.95 -18.28
C THR A 324 1.79 -14.69 -17.64
N VAL A 325 0.58 -14.30 -18.06
CA VAL A 325 -0.15 -13.19 -17.43
C VAL A 325 -0.46 -13.53 -15.95
N GLU A 326 -0.89 -14.75 -15.65
CA GLU A 326 -1.07 -15.27 -14.29
C GLU A 326 0.20 -15.14 -13.45
N LYS A 327 1.36 -15.51 -14.00
CA LYS A 327 2.65 -15.35 -13.31
C LYS A 327 3.03 -13.89 -13.07
N LEU A 328 2.68 -12.98 -14.00
CA LEU A 328 3.07 -11.57 -13.94
C LEU A 328 2.18 -10.73 -13.02
N VAL A 329 0.87 -11.00 -12.98
CA VAL A 329 -0.09 -10.18 -12.22
C VAL A 329 -0.78 -10.95 -11.09
N GLY A 330 -0.50 -12.26 -10.95
CA GLY A 330 -1.20 -13.16 -10.05
C GLY A 330 -2.47 -13.73 -10.67
N GLN A 331 -2.86 -14.94 -10.25
CA GLN A 331 -4.01 -15.66 -10.77
C GLN A 331 -5.35 -14.90 -10.71
N PRO A 332 -5.67 -14.17 -9.61
CA PRO A 332 -6.92 -13.39 -9.55
C PRO A 332 -6.97 -12.29 -10.63
N ALA A 333 -5.84 -11.64 -10.91
CA ALA A 333 -5.76 -10.60 -11.92
C ALA A 333 -5.77 -11.19 -13.34
N ALA A 334 -5.15 -12.34 -13.57
CA ALA A 334 -5.20 -13.02 -14.86
C ALA A 334 -6.60 -13.54 -15.22
N ASP A 335 -7.30 -14.17 -14.26
CA ASP A 335 -8.69 -14.59 -14.43
C ASP A 335 -9.61 -13.41 -14.77
N MET A 336 -9.38 -12.24 -14.16
CA MET A 336 -10.09 -11.01 -14.47
C MET A 336 -9.80 -10.49 -15.88
N LEU A 337 -8.54 -10.44 -16.26
CA LEU A 337 -8.12 -10.02 -17.60
C LEU A 337 -8.75 -10.92 -18.65
N GLN A 338 -8.80 -12.23 -18.41
CA GLN A 338 -9.40 -13.22 -19.29
C GLN A 338 -10.92 -13.08 -19.38
N LEU A 339 -11.64 -12.83 -18.26
CA LEU A 339 -13.07 -12.52 -18.27
C LEU A 339 -13.39 -11.24 -19.05
N TYR A 340 -12.62 -10.17 -18.81
CA TYR A 340 -12.76 -8.90 -19.52
C TYR A 340 -12.53 -9.04 -21.04
N TYR A 341 -11.59 -9.89 -21.43
CA TYR A 341 -11.30 -10.20 -22.82
C TYR A 341 -12.42 -11.03 -23.47
N VAL A 342 -12.98 -12.03 -22.77
CA VAL A 342 -14.06 -12.89 -23.26
C VAL A 342 -15.37 -12.11 -23.45
N GLU A 343 -15.76 -11.27 -22.48
CA GLU A 343 -16.96 -10.42 -22.56
C GLU A 343 -16.96 -9.47 -23.76
N HIS A 344 -15.77 -9.12 -24.27
CA HIS A 344 -15.61 -8.19 -25.39
C HIS A 344 -15.39 -8.88 -26.74
N ARG A 345 -15.18 -10.21 -26.78
CA ARG A 345 -15.08 -11.00 -28.02
C ARG A 345 -16.40 -11.66 -28.43
N TYR A 346 -17.34 -11.87 -27.51
CA TYR A 346 -18.65 -12.46 -27.84
C TYR A 346 -19.62 -11.42 -28.42
N LYS A 347 -19.52 -11.20 -29.74
CA LYS A 347 -20.59 -10.62 -30.55
C LYS A 347 -21.09 -11.72 -31.47
N ASP A 348 -22.27 -12.29 -31.17
CA ASP A 348 -22.93 -13.22 -32.08
C ASP A 348 -23.11 -12.53 -33.45
N PRO A 349 -22.50 -13.04 -34.53
CA PRO A 349 -22.58 -12.40 -35.85
C PRO A 349 -24.01 -12.33 -36.39
N LYS A 350 -24.93 -13.16 -35.88
CA LYS A 350 -26.29 -13.30 -36.41
C LYS A 350 -27.36 -12.66 -35.54
N ASN A 351 -27.05 -12.23 -34.31
CA ASN A 351 -28.05 -11.64 -33.42
C ASN A 351 -27.49 -10.38 -32.73
N LYS A 352 -28.00 -9.20 -33.11
CA LYS A 352 -27.65 -7.89 -32.52
C LYS A 352 -28.19 -7.69 -31.09
N ARG A 353 -28.41 -8.75 -30.32
CA ARG A 353 -28.78 -8.69 -28.90
C ARG A 353 -27.77 -9.50 -28.11
N TRP A 354 -27.22 -8.85 -27.08
CA TRP A 354 -26.38 -9.45 -26.05
C TRP A 354 -27.11 -10.67 -25.48
N GLN A 355 -26.63 -11.88 -25.77
CA GLN A 355 -27.10 -13.06 -25.06
C GLN A 355 -26.47 -13.04 -23.66
N ILE A 356 -27.32 -12.74 -22.69
CA ILE A 356 -27.00 -12.72 -21.26
C ILE A 356 -26.72 -14.18 -20.87
N TRP A 357 -25.45 -14.50 -20.62
CA TRP A 357 -25.09 -15.68 -19.83
C TRP A 357 -25.72 -15.51 -18.44
N THR A 358 -26.27 -16.59 -17.87
CA THR A 358 -27.14 -16.54 -16.70
C THR A 358 -26.52 -15.74 -15.55
N ASN A 359 -27.25 -14.68 -15.16
CA ASN A 359 -26.79 -13.57 -14.32
C ASN A 359 -26.19 -13.99 -12.95
N GLU A 360 -26.43 -15.18 -12.43
CA GLU A 360 -26.09 -15.49 -11.04
C GLU A 360 -24.62 -15.85 -10.81
N ALA A 361 -24.01 -16.64 -11.70
CA ALA A 361 -22.60 -17.04 -11.56
C ALA A 361 -21.65 -15.90 -11.94
N ILE A 362 -22.02 -15.12 -12.96
CA ILE A 362 -21.28 -13.93 -13.41
C ILE A 362 -21.49 -12.78 -12.41
N ALA A 363 -22.68 -12.55 -11.86
CA ALA A 363 -22.87 -11.53 -10.82
C ALA A 363 -22.21 -11.89 -9.48
N LYS A 364 -22.19 -13.18 -9.07
CA LYS A 364 -21.46 -13.61 -7.86
C LYS A 364 -19.95 -13.46 -8.02
N ARG A 365 -19.39 -13.79 -9.20
CA ARG A 365 -17.99 -13.49 -9.50
C ARG A 365 -17.75 -11.98 -9.61
N LEU A 366 -18.53 -11.24 -10.39
CA LEU A 366 -18.41 -9.78 -10.54
C LEU A 366 -18.59 -9.00 -9.25
N ALA A 367 -19.42 -9.43 -8.29
CA ALA A 367 -19.60 -8.71 -7.02
C ALA A 367 -18.34 -8.80 -6.13
N VAL A 368 -17.74 -9.99 -6.04
CA VAL A 368 -16.45 -10.21 -5.35
C VAL A 368 -15.32 -9.48 -6.09
N THR A 369 -15.36 -9.53 -7.42
CA THR A 369 -14.34 -8.95 -8.30
C THR A 369 -14.43 -7.42 -8.41
N VAL A 370 -15.61 -6.79 -8.43
CA VAL A 370 -15.79 -5.33 -8.51
C VAL A 370 -15.34 -4.63 -7.21
N GLN A 371 -15.52 -5.29 -6.08
CA GLN A 371 -15.02 -4.81 -4.78
C GLN A 371 -13.49 -4.89 -4.73
N TYR A 372 -12.90 -6.00 -5.18
CA TYR A 372 -11.46 -6.17 -5.36
C TYR A 372 -10.86 -5.17 -6.39
N VAL A 373 -11.58 -4.90 -7.49
CA VAL A 373 -11.21 -3.95 -8.56
C VAL A 373 -11.24 -2.49 -8.12
N ARG A 374 -11.97 -2.12 -7.08
CA ARG A 374 -11.90 -0.75 -6.54
C ARG A 374 -10.62 -0.51 -5.74
N GLU A 375 -10.02 -1.57 -5.20
CA GLU A 375 -8.88 -1.52 -4.28
C GLU A 375 -7.56 -1.90 -4.97
N GLU A 376 -7.57 -2.80 -5.97
CA GLU A 376 -6.35 -3.33 -6.64
C GLU A 376 -6.12 -2.89 -8.11
N ARG A 377 -6.95 -1.98 -8.64
CA ARG A 377 -6.69 -1.28 -9.92
C ARG A 377 -5.25 -0.73 -10.13
N PRO A 378 -4.46 -0.37 -9.10
CA PRO A 378 -3.13 0.16 -9.34
C PRO A 378 -2.14 -0.86 -9.88
N VAL A 379 -2.24 -2.16 -9.61
CA VAL A 379 -1.08 -3.07 -9.78
C VAL A 379 -0.69 -3.29 -11.25
N ALA A 380 -1.64 -3.64 -12.12
CA ALA A 380 -1.35 -3.86 -13.54
C ALA A 380 -0.89 -2.57 -14.26
N VAL A 381 -1.43 -1.41 -13.85
CA VAL A 381 -1.02 -0.12 -14.42
C VAL A 381 0.28 0.40 -13.79
N GLN A 382 0.57 0.06 -12.53
CA GLN A 382 1.83 0.34 -11.87
C GLN A 382 2.96 -0.44 -12.51
N VAL A 383 2.78 -1.72 -12.86
CA VAL A 383 3.77 -2.51 -13.61
C VAL A 383 4.13 -1.84 -14.94
N ILE A 384 3.13 -1.29 -15.64
CA ILE A 384 3.31 -0.53 -16.89
C ILE A 384 3.94 0.84 -16.64
N GLY A 385 3.57 1.51 -15.56
CA GLY A 385 4.15 2.77 -15.11
C GLY A 385 5.61 2.66 -14.68
N PHE A 386 5.99 1.56 -14.03
CA PHE A 386 7.37 1.24 -13.66
C PHE A 386 8.22 0.98 -14.90
N ALA A 387 7.68 0.29 -15.91
CA ALA A 387 8.36 0.11 -17.19
C ALA A 387 8.59 1.44 -17.93
N TYR A 388 7.66 2.40 -17.84
CA TYR A 388 7.75 3.72 -18.47
C TYR A 388 8.67 4.71 -17.72
N ALA A 389 8.58 4.78 -16.39
CA ALA A 389 9.44 5.62 -15.55
C ALA A 389 10.93 5.26 -15.71
N ARG A 390 11.24 3.98 -15.94
CA ARG A 390 12.60 3.50 -16.23
C ARG A 390 13.15 4.01 -17.57
N LYS A 391 12.29 4.29 -18.56
CA LYS A 391 12.68 4.83 -19.88
C LYS A 391 13.00 6.32 -19.81
N LEU A 392 12.15 7.12 -19.16
CA LEU A 392 12.38 8.56 -19.00
C LEU A 392 13.69 8.85 -18.25
N LEU A 393 14.04 8.03 -17.27
CA LEU A 393 15.31 8.12 -16.54
C LEU A 393 16.54 7.70 -17.37
N GLN A 394 16.35 6.99 -18.49
CA GLN A 394 17.43 6.59 -19.41
C GLN A 394 17.62 7.59 -20.56
N ASP A 395 16.55 8.27 -20.99
CA ASP A 395 16.59 9.24 -22.11
C ASP A 395 16.98 10.67 -21.68
N GLU A 396 16.96 11.01 -20.37
CA GLU A 396 17.40 12.32 -19.84
C GLU A 396 18.87 12.38 -19.39
N SER A 397 19.66 11.33 -19.63
CA SER A 397 21.12 11.43 -19.48
C SER A 397 21.73 11.84 -20.83
N PRO A 398 22.40 13.00 -20.94
CA PRO A 398 23.14 13.36 -22.15
C PRO A 398 24.25 12.37 -22.47
#